data_AF-A0A930KLG4-F1
#
_entry.id   AF-A0A930KLG4-F1
#
_cell.length_a   1.000
_cell.length_b   1.000
_cell.length_c   1.000
_cell.angle_alpha   90.00
_cell.angle_beta   90.00
_cell.angle_gamma   90.00
#
_symmetry.space_group_name_H-M   'P 1'
#
loop_
_entity.id
_entity.type
_entity.pdbx_description
1 polymer ?
#
loop_
_entity_poly.entity_id
_entity_poly.type
_entity_poly.pdbx_seq_one_letter_code
_entity_poly.pdbx_strand_id
1 'polypeptide(L)'
;MRAAARWGKPPSAMLLGDSTRDWTDRDMTAALGWEIYQAELCPECGNPRKKCREGHTQFEVETYTCKAKEAVEQITQREDYKPRPGDILVPEPYDATEDPAYRDLIEWQQQLAAEEAQEN
;
A
#
# COMPACT_ATOMS: atom_id res chain seq x y z
N MET A 1 18.37 4.18 1.03
CA MET A 1 19.30 3.40 1.89
C MET A 1 19.07 1.90 1.86
N ARG A 2 17.84 1.38 2.05
CA ARG A 2 17.56 -0.08 1.94
C ARG A 2 18.01 -0.70 0.62
N ALA A 3 17.76 -0.04 -0.52
CA ALA A 3 18.21 -0.50 -1.83
C ALA A 3 19.75 -0.49 -1.95
N ALA A 4 20.40 0.62 -1.57
CA ALA A 4 21.86 0.74 -1.54
C ALA A 4 22.52 -0.38 -0.71
N ALA A 5 21.99 -0.67 0.48
CA ALA A 5 22.45 -1.75 1.35
C ALA A 5 22.25 -3.14 0.71
N ARG A 6 21.06 -3.43 0.16
CA ARG A 6 20.75 -4.71 -0.49
C ARG A 6 21.67 -5.01 -1.68
N TRP A 7 22.08 -3.98 -2.40
CA TRP A 7 22.90 -4.12 -3.61
C TRP A 7 24.40 -3.89 -3.34
N GLY A 8 24.78 -3.56 -2.11
CA GLY A 8 26.17 -3.27 -1.74
C GLY A 8 26.77 -2.09 -2.50
N LYS A 9 25.96 -1.08 -2.85
CA LYS A 9 26.37 0.10 -3.63
C LYS A 9 26.20 1.38 -2.83
N PRO A 10 27.02 2.43 -3.08
CA PRO A 10 26.85 3.70 -2.42
C PRO A 10 25.49 4.34 -2.78
N PRO A 11 24.83 5.06 -1.85
CA PRO A 11 23.56 5.73 -2.12
C PRO A 11 23.63 6.71 -3.29
N SER A 12 24.73 7.46 -3.42
CA SER A 12 24.91 8.40 -4.54
C SER A 12 24.99 7.70 -5.90
N ALA A 13 25.60 6.50 -5.96
CA ALA A 13 25.64 5.69 -7.19
C ALA A 13 24.23 5.32 -7.67
N MET A 14 23.32 5.01 -6.75
CA MET A 14 21.93 4.68 -7.09
C MET A 14 21.15 5.89 -7.64
N LEU A 15 21.44 7.09 -7.13
CA LEU A 15 20.79 8.33 -7.58
C LEU A 15 21.33 8.81 -8.94
N LEU A 16 22.61 8.55 -9.20
CA LEU A 16 23.29 9.04 -10.40
C LEU A 16 23.39 7.97 -11.51
N GLY A 17 22.96 6.74 -11.26
CA GLY A 17 23.03 5.64 -12.22
C GLY A 17 24.46 5.11 -12.47
N ASP A 18 25.42 5.46 -11.62
CA ASP A 18 26.82 5.07 -11.76
C ASP A 18 27.19 3.97 -10.75
N SER A 19 26.93 2.73 -11.12
CA SER A 19 27.16 1.56 -10.26
C SER A 19 28.63 1.21 -10.02
N THR A 20 29.56 1.91 -10.70
CA THR A 20 31.01 1.67 -10.59
C THR A 20 31.69 2.56 -9.56
N ARG A 21 30.96 3.54 -9.02
CA ARG A 21 31.47 4.50 -8.05
C ARG A 21 31.79 3.84 -6.70
N ASP A 22 32.94 4.22 -6.14
CA ASP A 22 33.31 3.89 -4.77
C ASP A 22 32.55 4.74 -3.74
N TRP A 23 32.57 4.26 -2.50
CA TRP A 23 32.01 5.00 -1.37
C TRP A 23 32.78 6.30 -1.14
N THR A 24 32.04 7.40 -1.05
CA THR A 24 32.59 8.72 -0.70
C THR A 24 32.24 9.12 0.73
N ASP A 25 32.90 10.12 1.29
CA ASP A 25 32.56 10.68 2.61
C ASP A 25 31.09 11.12 2.71
N ARG A 26 30.53 11.58 1.60
CA ARG A 26 29.11 11.95 1.51
C ARG A 26 28.20 10.73 1.67
N ASP A 27 28.56 9.61 1.05
CA ASP A 27 27.83 8.34 1.17
C ASP A 27 27.89 7.80 2.60
N MET A 28 29.07 7.90 3.23
CA MET A 28 29.28 7.51 4.63
C MET A 28 28.47 8.39 5.58
N THR A 29 28.44 9.70 5.36
CA THR A 29 27.63 10.65 6.13
C THR A 29 26.13 10.34 5.98
N ALA A 30 25.68 10.05 4.76
CA ALA A 30 24.30 9.65 4.51
C ALA A 30 23.95 8.31 5.19
N ALA A 31 24.87 7.35 5.18
CA ALA A 31 24.72 6.08 5.90
C ALA A 31 24.60 6.28 7.40
N LEU A 32 25.50 7.05 8.00
CA LEU A 32 25.45 7.32 9.43
C LEU A 32 24.16 8.07 9.83
N GLY A 33 23.77 9.08 9.05
CA GLY A 33 22.53 9.82 9.29
C GLY A 33 21.28 8.93 9.18
N TRP A 34 21.28 7.98 8.25
CA TRP A 34 20.21 6.99 8.14
C TRP A 34 20.15 6.05 9.34
N GLU A 35 21.28 5.55 9.83
CA GLU A 35 21.32 4.70 11.03
C GLU A 35 20.81 5.44 12.27
N ILE A 36 21.23 6.68 12.47
CA ILE A 36 20.72 7.53 13.55
C ILE A 36 19.21 7.72 13.41
N TYR A 37 18.73 8.05 12.20
CA TYR A 37 17.29 8.19 11.95
C TYR A 37 16.52 6.91 12.27
N GLN A 38 16.99 5.74 11.82
CA GLN A 38 16.35 4.45 12.13
C GLN A 38 16.37 4.14 13.63
N ALA A 39 17.46 4.48 14.34
CA ALA A 39 17.56 4.30 15.79
C ALA A 39 16.56 5.18 16.57
N GLU A 40 16.19 6.33 16.02
CA GLU A 40 15.18 7.24 16.59
C GLU A 40 13.74 6.81 16.29
N LEU A 41 13.51 5.89 15.35
CA LEU A 41 12.17 5.35 15.09
C LEU A 41 11.81 4.22 16.06
N CYS A 42 10.52 4.11 16.35
CA CYS A 42 9.92 2.99 17.05
C CYS A 42 9.94 1.76 16.12
N PRO A 43 10.51 0.61 16.53
CA PRO A 43 10.60 -0.57 15.66
C PRO A 43 9.23 -1.21 15.38
N GLU A 44 8.21 -0.92 16.18
CA GLU A 44 6.87 -1.48 16.02
C GLU A 44 6.01 -0.68 15.05
N CYS A 45 5.94 0.64 15.24
CA CYS A 45 5.01 1.50 14.50
C CYS A 45 5.69 2.50 13.55
N GLY A 46 7.02 2.55 13.50
CA GLY A 46 7.78 3.42 12.60
C GLY A 46 7.73 4.93 12.92
N ASN A 47 6.98 5.36 13.94
CA ASN A 47 6.96 6.75 14.39
C ASN A 47 8.23 7.09 15.21
N PRO A 48 8.63 8.37 15.31
CA PRO A 48 9.70 8.78 16.21
C PRO A 48 9.43 8.35 17.66
N ARG A 49 10.41 7.73 18.32
CA ARG A 49 10.29 7.19 19.69
C ARG A 49 9.82 8.23 20.69
N LYS A 50 10.26 9.48 20.54
CA LYS A 50 9.84 10.61 21.36
C LYS A 50 8.31 10.78 21.31
N LYS A 51 7.74 10.81 20.09
CA LYS A 51 6.29 10.93 19.87
C LYS A 51 5.50 9.76 20.49
N CYS A 52 6.06 8.55 20.46
CA CYS A 52 5.43 7.37 21.08
C CYS A 52 5.45 7.39 22.62
N ARG A 53 6.42 8.07 23.24
CA ARG A 53 6.61 8.10 24.71
C ARG A 53 6.01 9.35 25.36
N GLU A 54 5.65 10.36 24.58
CA GLU A 54 5.03 11.58 25.06
C GLU A 54 3.57 11.33 25.46
N GLY A 55 3.28 11.42 26.77
CA GLY A 55 1.94 11.16 27.33
C GLY A 55 0.83 12.14 26.94
N HIS A 56 1.10 13.10 26.05
CA HIS A 56 0.13 14.07 25.55
C HIS A 56 -0.17 13.90 24.05
N THR A 57 0.49 12.96 23.36
CA THR A 57 0.18 12.64 21.96
C THR A 57 -0.86 11.54 21.91
N GLN A 58 -1.97 11.78 21.20
CA GLN A 58 -2.99 10.79 20.88
C GLN A 58 -2.83 10.35 19.43
N PHE A 59 -3.18 9.08 19.15
CA PHE A 59 -3.14 8.51 17.81
C PHE A 59 -4.54 8.02 17.44
N GLU A 60 -4.98 8.37 16.23
CA GLU A 60 -6.16 7.80 15.60
C GLU A 60 -5.73 6.69 14.63
N VAL A 61 -6.51 5.62 14.56
CA VAL A 61 -6.22 4.48 13.70
C VAL A 61 -7.21 4.48 12.54
N GLU A 62 -6.69 4.69 11.34
CA GLU A 62 -7.45 4.50 10.11
C GLU A 62 -7.29 3.07 9.60
N THR A 63 -8.42 2.44 9.27
CA THR A 63 -8.41 1.09 8.69
C THR A 63 -8.50 1.20 7.19
N TYR A 64 -7.52 0.60 6.49
CA TYR A 64 -7.51 0.50 5.04
C TYR A 64 -7.76 -0.94 4.61
N THR A 65 -8.58 -1.12 3.59
CA THR A 65 -8.80 -2.44 2.97
C THR A 65 -7.95 -2.54 1.72
N CYS A 66 -7.06 -3.54 1.68
CA CYS A 66 -6.34 -3.88 0.46
C CYS A 66 -7.30 -4.58 -0.50
N LYS A 67 -7.81 -3.86 -1.51
CA LYS A 67 -8.80 -4.39 -2.46
C LYS A 67 -8.34 -5.63 -3.24
N ALA A 68 -7.05 -5.70 -3.57
CA ALA A 68 -6.48 -6.89 -4.19
C ALA A 68 -6.55 -8.13 -3.29
N LYS A 69 -6.22 -7.96 -1.99
CA LYS A 69 -6.30 -9.04 -1.00
C LYS A 69 -7.75 -9.41 -0.69
N GLU A 70 -8.61 -8.42 -0.53
CA GLU A 70 -10.05 -8.61 -0.32
C GLU A 70 -10.66 -9.46 -1.44
N ALA A 71 -10.34 -9.19 -2.71
CA ALA A 71 -10.84 -9.97 -3.85
C ALA A 71 -10.40 -11.45 -3.79
N VAL A 72 -9.14 -11.71 -3.41
CA VAL A 72 -8.63 -13.08 -3.21
C VAL A 72 -9.34 -13.76 -2.04
N GLU A 73 -9.51 -13.05 -0.92
CA GLU A 73 -10.19 -13.56 0.28
C GLU A 73 -11.67 -13.88 -0.03
N GLN A 74 -12.36 -13.02 -0.77
CA GLN A 74 -13.74 -13.25 -1.21
C GLN A 74 -13.91 -14.51 -2.05
N ILE A 75 -12.91 -14.91 -2.85
CA ILE A 75 -12.96 -16.16 -3.63
C ILE A 75 -12.61 -17.35 -2.74
N THR A 76 -11.52 -17.24 -1.98
CA THR A 76 -10.97 -18.34 -1.19
C THR A 76 -11.82 -18.72 0.02
N GLN A 77 -12.65 -17.81 0.53
CA GLN A 77 -13.57 -18.07 1.63
C GLN A 77 -14.92 -18.67 1.20
N ARG A 78 -15.17 -18.82 -0.10
CA ARG A 78 -16.43 -19.43 -0.57
C ARG A 78 -16.41 -20.93 -0.30
N GLU A 79 -17.53 -21.47 0.18
CA GLU A 79 -17.65 -22.91 0.47
C GLU A 79 -17.46 -23.80 -0.76
N ASP A 80 -17.78 -23.29 -1.95
CA ASP A 80 -17.66 -23.99 -3.23
C ASP A 80 -16.25 -23.92 -3.85
N TYR A 81 -15.36 -23.09 -3.29
CA TYR A 81 -14.03 -22.90 -3.84
C TYR A 81 -13.10 -24.07 -3.49
N LYS A 82 -12.72 -24.86 -4.50
CA LYS A 82 -11.77 -25.97 -4.38
C LYS A 82 -10.60 -25.74 -5.35
N PRO A 83 -9.48 -25.16 -4.90
CA PRO A 83 -8.33 -24.95 -5.76
C PRO A 83 -7.69 -26.28 -6.14
N ARG A 84 -7.21 -26.41 -7.38
CA ARG A 84 -6.37 -27.54 -7.76
C ARG A 84 -4.92 -27.26 -7.37
N PRO A 85 -4.13 -28.30 -7.08
CA PRO A 85 -2.69 -28.11 -6.87
C PRO A 85 -2.06 -27.39 -8.06
N GLY A 86 -1.42 -26.25 -7.80
CA GLY A 86 -0.78 -25.40 -8.81
C GLY A 86 -1.61 -24.21 -9.31
N ASP A 87 -2.88 -24.08 -8.91
CA ASP A 87 -3.65 -22.87 -9.24
C ASP A 87 -3.10 -21.65 -8.47
N ILE A 88 -2.91 -20.54 -9.18
CA ILE A 88 -2.45 -19.25 -8.62
C ILE A 88 -3.56 -18.22 -8.87
N LEU A 89 -4.06 -17.61 -7.80
CA LEU A 89 -5.00 -16.50 -7.89
C LEU A 89 -4.24 -15.20 -8.10
N VAL A 90 -4.52 -14.52 -9.21
CA VAL A 90 -3.95 -13.21 -9.53
C VAL A 90 -5.08 -12.19 -9.54
N PRO A 91 -5.14 -11.26 -8.57
CA PRO A 91 -6.12 -10.18 -8.60
C PRO A 91 -5.72 -9.17 -9.69
N GLU A 92 -6.59 -9.02 -10.69
CA GLU A 92 -6.43 -8.01 -11.73
C GLU A 92 -7.24 -6.75 -11.39
N PRO A 93 -6.68 -5.54 -11.56
CA PRO A 93 -7.44 -4.31 -11.42
C PRO A 93 -8.60 -4.29 -12.41
N TYR A 94 -9.79 -3.97 -11.90
CA TYR A 94 -11.01 -3.86 -12.69
C TYR A 94 -11.66 -2.50 -12.42
N ASP A 95 -12.00 -1.77 -13.49
CA ASP A 95 -12.83 -0.58 -13.39
C ASP A 95 -14.28 -0.98 -13.67
N ALA A 96 -15.10 -1.01 -12.62
CA ALA A 96 -16.51 -1.35 -12.73
C ALA A 96 -17.28 -0.35 -13.62
N THR A 97 -16.80 0.87 -13.82
CA THR A 97 -17.48 1.86 -14.68
C THR A 97 -17.38 1.54 -16.18
N GLU A 98 -16.45 0.67 -16.54
CA GLU A 98 -16.30 0.14 -17.90
C GLU A 98 -17.19 -1.09 -18.15
N ASP A 99 -17.82 -1.64 -17.10
CA ASP A 99 -18.79 -2.73 -17.21
C ASP A 99 -20.11 -2.23 -17.82
N PRO A 100 -20.61 -2.84 -18.92
CA PRO A 100 -21.96 -2.57 -19.41
C PRO A 100 -23.04 -2.73 -18.32
N ALA A 101 -22.90 -3.72 -17.43
CA ALA A 101 -23.84 -3.96 -16.35
C ALA A 101 -23.85 -2.85 -15.28
N TYR A 102 -22.74 -2.12 -15.12
CA TYR A 102 -22.68 -0.97 -14.21
C TYR A 102 -23.48 0.21 -14.75
N ARG A 103 -23.49 0.43 -16.07
CA ARG A 103 -24.34 1.47 -16.69
C ARG A 103 -25.82 1.18 -16.48
N ASP A 104 -26.23 -0.06 -16.73
CA ASP A 104 -27.61 -0.51 -16.53
C ASP A 104 -28.06 -0.34 -15.06
N LEU A 105 -27.17 -0.63 -14.11
CA LEU A 105 -27.42 -0.45 -12.67
C LEU A 105 -27.63 1.03 -12.30
N ILE A 106 -26.78 1.93 -12.83
CA ILE A 106 -26.88 3.38 -12.59
C ILE A 106 -28.18 3.94 -13.19
N GLU A 107 -28.54 3.54 -14.41
CA GLU A 107 -29.79 3.97 -15.06
C GLU A 107 -31.03 3.50 -14.27
N TRP A 108 -31.03 2.27 -13.79
CA TRP A 108 -32.10 1.74 -12.94
C TRP A 108 -32.21 2.48 -11.60
N GLN A 109 -31.09 2.77 -10.93
CA GLN A 109 -31.09 3.56 -9.69
C GLN A 109 -31.61 4.99 -9.89
N GLN A 110 -31.30 5.61 -11.04
CA GLN A 110 -31.80 6.94 -11.39
C GLN A 110 -33.31 6.94 -11.69
N GLN A 111 -33.82 5.88 -12.32
CA GLN A 111 -35.26 5.72 -12.54
C GLN A 111 -36.02 5.59 -11.21
N LEU A 112 -35.56 4.74 -10.29
CA LEU A 112 -36.17 4.60 -8.96
C LEU A 112 -36.19 5.91 -8.18
N ALA A 113 -35.06 6.64 -8.16
CA ALA A 113 -34.98 7.92 -7.46
C ALA A 113 -35.91 8.98 -8.08
N ALA A 114 -36.14 8.93 -9.39
CA ALA A 114 -37.07 9.83 -10.09
C ALA A 114 -38.53 9.48 -9.80
N GLU A 115 -38.87 8.19 -9.66
CA GLU A 115 -40.19 7.71 -9.26
C GLU A 115 -40.52 8.12 -7.81
N GLU A 116 -39.59 7.93 -6.87
CA GLU A 116 -39.76 8.33 -5.46
C GLU A 116 -39.89 9.85 -5.28
N ALA A 117 -39.29 10.64 -6.16
CA ALA A 117 -39.37 12.11 -6.14
C ALA A 117 -40.68 12.65 -6.74
N GLN A 118 -41.41 11.85 -7.52
CA GLN A 118 -42.72 12.23 -8.09
C GLN A 118 -43.90 11.85 -7.18
N GLU A 119 -43.67 10.93 -6.24
CA GLU A 119 -44.68 10.50 -5.26
C GLU A 119 -44.73 11.35 -3.96
N ASN A 120 -43.80 12.31 -3.81
CA ASN A 120 -43.78 13.32 -2.71
C ASN A 120 -44.14 14.72 -3.22
#